data_AF-A0A1V6AHA4-F1
#
_entry.id   AF-A0A1V6AHA4-F1
#
_cell.length_a   1.000
_cell.length_b   1.000
_cell.length_c   1.000
_cell.angle_alpha   90.00
_cell.angle_beta   90.00
_cell.angle_gamma   90.00
#
_symmetry.space_group_name_H-M   'P 1'
#
loop_
_entity.id
_entity.type
_entity.pdbx_description
1 polymer ?
#
loop_
_entity_poly.entity_id
_entity_poly.type
_entity_poly.pdbx_seq_one_letter_code
_entity_poly.pdbx_strand_id
1 'polypeptide(L)'
;MTKKVYPDEYYKKKAIKLVVAHLRRKLEDAEHRDAEVFEPWLMQMDSLLEKDEFILSEYVDKRKELNNLIDSIYNIDLRYKVRDSWSSYGKSLDKKAPFK
;
A
#
# COMPACT_ATOMS: atom_id res chain seq x y z
N MET A 1 30.02 -10.27 4.64
CA MET A 1 28.88 -10.71 3.80
C MET A 1 28.57 -9.63 2.77
N THR A 2 28.70 -9.92 1.48
CA THR A 2 28.29 -9.01 0.40
C THR A 2 26.77 -8.89 0.41
N LYS A 3 26.22 -7.71 0.74
CA LYS A 3 24.77 -7.44 0.63
C LYS A 3 24.35 -7.64 -0.83
N LYS A 4 23.39 -8.55 -1.08
CA LYS A 4 22.71 -8.67 -2.37
C LYS A 4 22.02 -7.33 -2.67
N VAL A 5 22.35 -6.74 -3.80
CA VAL A 5 21.70 -5.52 -4.32
C VAL A 5 20.64 -5.97 -5.30
N TYR A 6 19.41 -5.52 -5.07
CA TYR A 6 18.28 -5.77 -5.95
C TYR A 6 17.95 -4.50 -6.75
N PRO A 7 17.20 -4.59 -7.86
CA PRO A 7 16.75 -3.40 -8.59
C PRO A 7 15.76 -2.57 -7.75
N ASP A 8 15.55 -1.30 -8.11
CA ASP A 8 14.66 -0.37 -7.40
C ASP A 8 13.25 -0.95 -7.25
N GLU A 9 12.76 -1.62 -8.28
CA GLU A 9 11.45 -2.29 -8.36
C GLU A 9 11.23 -3.26 -7.19
N TYR A 10 12.25 -4.02 -6.84
CA TYR A 10 12.20 -4.94 -5.70
C TYR A 10 11.97 -4.18 -4.39
N TYR A 11 12.68 -3.07 -4.19
CA TYR A 11 12.56 -2.27 -2.97
C TYR A 11 11.23 -1.52 -2.90
N LYS A 12 10.73 -1.00 -4.03
CA LYS A 12 9.39 -0.40 -4.15
C LYS A 12 8.32 -1.41 -3.76
N LYS A 13 8.29 -2.58 -4.43
CA LYS A 13 7.32 -3.65 -4.18
C LYS A 13 7.35 -4.12 -2.73
N LYS A 14 8.54 -4.29 -2.15
CA LYS A 14 8.71 -4.67 -0.74
C LYS A 14 8.17 -3.61 0.22
N ALA A 15 8.45 -2.33 -0.03
CA ALA A 15 7.94 -1.24 0.79
C ALA A 15 6.41 -1.13 0.72
N ILE A 16 5.84 -1.25 -0.49
CA ILE A 16 4.38 -1.25 -0.70
C ILE A 16 3.73 -2.41 0.04
N LYS A 17 4.29 -3.63 -0.04
CA LYS A 17 3.77 -4.79 0.70
C LYS A 17 3.69 -4.52 2.20
N LEU A 18 4.70 -3.86 2.77
CA LEU A 18 4.68 -3.48 4.18
C LEU A 18 3.59 -2.43 4.49
N VAL A 19 3.42 -1.43 3.63
CA VAL A 19 2.34 -0.43 3.77
C VAL A 19 0.96 -1.08 3.71
N VAL A 20 0.74 -2.02 2.78
CA VAL A 20 -0.54 -2.76 2.66
C VAL A 20 -0.80 -3.59 3.92
N ALA A 21 0.21 -4.27 4.47
CA ALA A 21 0.08 -5.01 5.72
C ALA A 21 -0.30 -4.09 6.91
N HIS A 22 0.31 -2.91 7.02
CA HIS A 22 -0.05 -1.93 8.04
C HIS A 22 -1.44 -1.34 7.83
N LEU A 23 -1.86 -1.13 6.58
CA LEU A 23 -3.21 -0.71 6.26
C LEU A 23 -4.24 -1.74 6.73
N ARG A 24 -4.03 -3.04 6.42
CA ARG A 24 -4.91 -4.11 6.90
C ARG A 24 -5.07 -4.09 8.41
N ARG A 25 -3.97 -4.00 9.16
CA ARG A 25 -4.01 -3.92 10.63
C ARG A 25 -4.85 -2.75 11.15
N LYS A 26 -4.73 -1.57 10.52
CA LYS A 26 -5.52 -0.38 10.90
C LYS A 26 -7.02 -0.56 10.62
N LEU A 27 -7.37 -1.34 9.59
CA LEU A 27 -8.75 -1.65 9.24
C LEU A 27 -9.33 -2.76 10.12
N GLU A 28 -8.52 -3.74 10.53
CA GLU A 28 -8.88 -4.75 11.55
C GLU A 28 -9.22 -4.11 12.89
N ASP A 29 -8.49 -3.05 13.27
CA ASP A 29 -8.73 -2.29 14.51
C ASP A 29 -9.95 -1.33 14.41
N ALA A 30 -10.62 -1.25 13.25
CA ALA A 30 -11.74 -0.35 13.00
C ALA A 30 -13.11 -1.04 13.14
N GLU A 31 -14.19 -0.26 13.20
CA GLU A 31 -15.54 -0.80 13.11
C GLU A 31 -15.75 -1.54 11.78
N HIS A 32 -16.39 -2.71 11.84
CA HIS A 32 -16.40 -3.69 10.74
C HIS A 32 -16.87 -3.09 9.39
N ARG A 33 -17.85 -2.18 9.42
CA ARG A 33 -18.47 -1.58 8.23
C ARG A 33 -17.52 -0.71 7.41
N ASP A 34 -16.63 0.05 8.07
CA ASP A 34 -15.67 0.91 7.37
C ASP A 34 -14.48 0.10 6.81
N ALA A 35 -14.24 -1.11 7.32
CA ALA A 35 -13.20 -2.00 6.83
C ALA A 35 -13.65 -2.79 5.58
N GLU A 36 -14.91 -3.22 5.52
CA GLU A 36 -15.46 -4.02 4.42
C GLU A 36 -15.32 -3.34 3.04
N VAL A 37 -15.45 -2.01 2.97
CA VAL A 37 -15.33 -1.27 1.70
C VAL A 37 -13.93 -1.34 1.09
N PHE A 38 -12.90 -1.66 1.88
CA PHE A 38 -11.52 -1.81 1.42
C PHE A 38 -11.20 -3.22 0.94
N GLU A 39 -12.02 -4.23 1.28
CA GLU A 39 -11.72 -5.63 1.00
C GLU A 39 -11.47 -5.90 -0.49
N PRO A 40 -12.31 -5.40 -1.43
CA PRO A 40 -12.04 -5.60 -2.87
C PRO A 40 -10.69 -5.03 -3.32
N TRP A 41 -10.31 -3.86 -2.79
CA TRP A 41 -9.03 -3.23 -3.12
C TRP A 41 -7.85 -4.01 -2.52
N LEU A 42 -8.00 -4.51 -1.29
CA LEU A 42 -7.01 -5.34 -0.62
C LEU A 42 -6.74 -6.65 -1.37
N MET A 43 -7.80 -7.33 -1.83
CA MET A 43 -7.66 -8.53 -2.66
C MET A 43 -6.94 -8.24 -3.99
N GLN A 44 -7.29 -7.15 -4.66
CA GLN A 44 -6.61 -6.74 -5.89
C GLN A 44 -5.13 -6.40 -5.65
N MET A 45 -4.81 -5.80 -4.51
CA MET A 45 -3.43 -5.53 -4.11
C MET A 45 -2.65 -6.82 -3.84
N ASP A 46 -3.25 -7.83 -3.22
CA ASP A 46 -2.59 -9.13 -3.02
C ASP A 46 -2.23 -9.76 -4.36
N SER A 47 -3.20 -9.84 -5.30
CA SER A 47 -2.94 -10.38 -6.64
C SER A 47 -1.87 -9.57 -7.39
N LEU A 48 -1.86 -8.25 -7.27
CA LEU A 48 -0.84 -7.39 -7.87
C LEU A 48 0.55 -7.64 -7.25
N LEU A 49 0.62 -7.85 -5.93
CA LEU A 49 1.86 -8.11 -5.19
C LEU A 49 2.40 -9.52 -5.41
N GLU A 50 1.61 -10.45 -5.93
CA GLU A 50 2.06 -11.80 -6.30
C GLU A 50 2.77 -11.85 -7.66
N LYS A 51 2.45 -10.95 -8.60
CA LYS A 51 3.10 -10.90 -9.93
C LYS A 51 4.62 -10.73 -9.84
N ASP A 52 5.41 -11.47 -10.60
CA ASP A 52 6.87 -11.31 -10.58
C ASP A 52 7.31 -9.91 -11.06
N GLU A 53 6.62 -9.37 -12.06
CA GLU A 53 6.89 -8.05 -12.62
C GLU A 53 6.32 -6.91 -11.77
N PHE A 54 7.04 -5.80 -11.73
CA PHE A 54 6.59 -4.56 -11.10
C PHE A 54 6.24 -3.53 -12.18
N ILE A 55 4.95 -3.35 -12.43
CA ILE A 55 4.45 -2.37 -13.39
C ILE A 55 3.99 -1.12 -12.64
N LEU A 56 4.83 -0.06 -12.63
CA LEU A 56 4.62 1.14 -11.82
C LEU A 56 3.21 1.76 -11.99
N SER A 57 2.68 1.80 -13.21
CA SER A 57 1.36 2.36 -13.49
C SER A 57 0.24 1.65 -12.73
N GLU A 58 0.30 0.33 -12.59
CA GLU A 58 -0.71 -0.46 -11.85
C GLU A 58 -0.75 -0.04 -10.36
N TYR A 59 0.42 0.17 -9.75
CA TYR A 59 0.51 0.61 -8.35
C TYR A 59 0.09 2.08 -8.17
N VAL A 60 0.37 2.94 -9.16
CA VAL A 60 -0.10 4.33 -9.16
C VAL A 60 -1.63 4.37 -9.24
N ASP A 61 -2.26 3.52 -10.04
CA ASP A 61 -3.71 3.46 -10.15
C ASP A 61 -4.34 2.92 -8.86
N LYS A 62 -3.77 1.87 -8.25
CA LYS A 62 -4.20 1.41 -6.93
C LYS A 62 -4.09 2.48 -5.86
N ARG A 63 -3.06 3.34 -5.91
CA ARG A 63 -2.93 4.48 -4.99
C ARG A 63 -4.05 5.51 -5.19
N LYS A 64 -4.49 5.76 -6.42
CA LYS A 64 -5.62 6.67 -6.70
C LYS A 64 -6.92 6.08 -6.17
N GLU A 65 -7.16 4.79 -6.42
CA GLU A 65 -8.34 4.08 -5.88
C GLU A 65 -8.38 4.13 -4.35
N LEU A 66 -7.24 3.91 -3.68
CA LEU A 66 -7.12 4.02 -2.23
C LEU A 66 -7.50 5.42 -1.73
N ASN A 67 -7.10 6.48 -2.45
CA ASN A 67 -7.49 7.84 -2.11
C ASN A 67 -9.02 8.01 -2.11
N ASN A 68 -9.68 7.49 -3.14
CA ASN A 68 -11.13 7.57 -3.28
C ASN A 68 -11.85 6.80 -2.15
N LEU A 69 -11.32 5.63 -1.77
CA LEU A 69 -11.86 4.86 -0.64
C LEU A 69 -11.72 5.61 0.68
N ILE A 70 -10.58 6.25 0.93
CA ILE A 70 -10.35 7.09 2.13
C ILE A 70 -11.38 8.21 2.22
N ASP A 71 -11.73 8.82 1.09
CA ASP A 71 -12.69 9.92 1.08
C ASP A 71 -14.11 9.47 1.46
N SER A 72 -14.42 8.17 1.38
CA SER A 72 -15.69 7.57 1.80
C SER A 72 -15.80 7.22 3.29
N ILE A 73 -14.69 7.25 4.05
CA ILE A 73 -14.68 6.87 5.48
C ILE A 73 -15.35 7.95 6.33
N TYR A 74 -16.42 7.63 7.05
CA TYR A 74 -17.09 8.59 7.95
C TYR A 74 -16.32 8.80 9.26
N ASN A 75 -15.71 7.75 9.81
CA ASN A 75 -14.90 7.86 11.02
C ASN A 75 -13.63 8.69 10.76
N ILE A 76 -13.55 9.86 11.37
CA ILE A 76 -12.46 10.83 11.16
C ILE A 76 -11.11 10.27 11.61
N ASP A 77 -11.06 9.59 12.75
CA ASP A 77 -9.81 9.04 13.29
C ASP A 77 -9.26 7.92 12.39
N LEU A 78 -10.15 7.05 11.89
CA LEU A 78 -9.78 6.04 10.92
C LEU A 78 -9.31 6.68 9.60
N ARG A 79 -10.03 7.69 9.10
CA ARG A 79 -9.66 8.43 7.89
C ARG A 79 -8.24 8.98 7.98
N TYR A 80 -7.85 9.57 9.11
CA TYR A 80 -6.47 10.04 9.32
C TYR A 80 -5.46 8.89 9.31
N LYS A 81 -5.73 7.81 10.07
CA LYS A 81 -4.84 6.63 10.11
C LYS A 81 -4.62 6.01 8.74
N VAL A 82 -5.67 5.92 7.91
CA VAL A 82 -5.58 5.37 6.55
C VAL A 82 -4.89 6.37 5.60
N ARG A 83 -5.12 7.68 5.74
CA ARG A 83 -4.41 8.73 4.97
C ARG A 83 -2.90 8.67 5.18
N ASP A 84 -2.43 8.36 6.38
CA ASP A 84 -1.01 8.14 6.64
C ASP A 84 -0.44 6.95 5.86
N SER A 85 -1.22 5.87 5.72
CA SER A 85 -0.84 4.73 4.87
C SER A 85 -0.78 5.14 3.40
N TRP A 86 -1.70 5.96 2.91
CA TRP A 86 -1.68 6.48 1.53
C TRP A 86 -0.47 7.38 1.24
N SER A 87 -0.08 8.22 2.20
CA SER A 87 1.15 9.03 2.12
C SER A 87 2.40 8.13 2.07
N SER A 88 2.45 7.13 2.96
CA SER A 88 3.54 6.14 3.00
C SER A 88 3.61 5.28 1.73
N TYR A 89 2.47 4.96 1.13
CA TYR A 89 2.38 4.30 -0.16
C TYR A 89 3.06 5.14 -1.25
N GLY A 90 2.75 6.44 -1.31
CA GLY A 90 3.39 7.36 -2.27
C GLY A 90 4.91 7.34 -2.16
N LYS A 91 5.43 7.52 -0.94
CA LYS A 91 6.88 7.44 -0.64
C LYS A 91 7.50 6.09 -0.99
N SER A 92 6.71 5.02 -1.00
CA SER A 92 7.17 3.68 -1.33
C SER A 92 7.41 3.51 -2.84
N LEU A 93 6.69 4.26 -3.69
CA LEU A 93 6.91 4.28 -5.14
C LEU A 93 8.23 4.96 -5.52
N ASP A 94 8.70 5.90 -4.69
CA ASP A 94 9.96 6.61 -4.88
C ASP A 94 11.18 5.89 -4.29
N LYS A 95 10.99 4.68 -3.71
CA LYS A 95 12.09 3.92 -3.13
C LYS A 95 13.12 3.53 -4.18
N LYS A 96 14.39 3.66 -3.81
CA LYS A 96 15.54 3.26 -4.62
C LYS A 96 16.36 2.22 -3.88
N ALA A 97 17.11 1.44 -4.64
CA ALA A 97 18.13 0.56 -4.13
C ALA A 97 19.12 1.37 -3.27
N PRO A 98 19.51 0.88 -2.08
CA PRO A 98 20.52 1.54 -1.27
C PRO A 98 21.80 1.70 -2.08
N PHE A 99 22.28 2.94 -2.21
CA PHE A 99 23.65 3.17 -2.64
C PHE A 99 24.58 2.55 -1.59
N LYS A 100 25.50 1.70 -2.04
CA LYS A 100 26.47 1.01 -1.19
C LYS A 100 27.41 1.99 -0.50
#